data_AF-A0A349JWG6-F1
#
_entry.id   AF-A0A349JWG6-F1
#
_cell.length_a   1.000
_cell.length_b   1.000
_cell.length_c   1.000
_cell.angle_alpha   90.00
_cell.angle_beta   90.00
_cell.angle_gamma   90.00
#
_symmetry.space_group_name_H-M   'P 1'
#
loop_
_entity.id
_entity.type
_entity.pdbx_description
1 polymer ?
#
loop_
_entity_poly.entity_id
_entity_poly.type
_entity_poly.pdbx_seq_one_letter_code
_entity_poly.pdbx_strand_id
1 'polypeptide(L)'
;MVVSGLPRSGTSMMMQMLEAGGVEPMTDGVRTADESNPKGYYELEMIKDLEDGVDEVWLREARGRAVKIIAFLMRHLPETFNYKVILMDRRLDEVLSSQTKMLTTLGET
;
A
#
# COMPACT_ATOMS: atom_id res chain seq x y z
N MET A 1 6.26 9.77 2.24
CA MET A 1 6.26 8.75 3.33
C MET A 1 5.77 7.46 2.72
N VAL A 2 6.44 6.33 2.99
CA VAL A 2 6.06 5.03 2.44
C VAL A 2 5.38 4.23 3.54
N VAL A 3 4.17 3.75 3.30
CA VAL A 3 3.52 2.73 4.12
C VAL A 3 3.70 1.39 3.41
N SER A 4 4.34 0.45 4.09
CA SER A 4 4.62 -0.87 3.53
C SER A 4 4.27 -1.99 4.49
N GLY A 5 4.15 -3.20 3.95
CA GLY A 5 3.80 -4.41 4.67
C GLY A 5 3.33 -5.49 3.72
N LEU A 6 3.15 -6.71 4.24
CA LEU A 6 2.50 -7.78 3.48
C LEU A 6 1.05 -7.41 3.18
N PRO A 7 0.44 -7.92 2.08
CA PRO A 7 -1.01 -7.86 1.92
C PRO A 7 -1.71 -8.33 3.20
N ARG A 8 -2.80 -7.66 3.58
CA ARG A 8 -3.59 -7.96 4.81
C ARG A 8 -2.92 -7.67 6.15
N SER A 9 -1.77 -6.99 6.16
CA SER A 9 -1.09 -6.51 7.39
C SER A 9 -1.69 -5.22 7.99
N GLY A 10 -2.71 -4.62 7.34
CA GLY A 10 -3.33 -3.37 7.81
C GLY A 10 -2.78 -2.09 7.19
N THR A 11 -2.06 -2.18 6.06
CA THR A 11 -1.57 -1.00 5.33
C THR A 11 -2.67 -0.02 4.93
N SER A 12 -3.84 -0.49 4.47
CA SER A 12 -4.98 0.39 4.15
C SER A 12 -5.50 1.14 5.38
N MET A 13 -5.51 0.50 6.56
CA MET A 13 -5.91 1.17 7.81
C MET A 13 -4.89 2.24 8.21
N MET A 14 -3.59 1.96 8.06
CA MET A 14 -2.54 2.96 8.30
C MET A 14 -2.68 4.16 7.33
N MET A 15 -2.99 3.92 6.06
CA MET A 15 -3.26 5.00 5.10
C MET A 15 -4.44 5.89 5.54
N GLN A 16 -5.54 5.29 6.03
CA GLN A 16 -6.68 6.04 6.58
C GLN A 16 -6.29 6.87 7.80
N MET A 17 -5.47 6.31 8.70
CA MET A 17 -4.99 7.04 9.88
C MET A 17 -4.10 8.22 9.51
N LEU A 18 -3.25 8.06 8.50
CA LEU A 18 -2.41 9.14 7.98
C LEU A 18 -3.24 10.24 7.34
N GLU A 19 -4.21 9.90 6.50
CA GLU A 19 -5.14 10.84 5.89
C GLU A 19 -5.94 11.61 6.95
N ALA A 20 -6.51 10.92 7.93
CA ALA A 20 -7.20 11.54 9.07
C ALA A 20 -6.27 12.43 9.91
N GLY A 21 -4.98 12.11 9.95
CA GLY A 21 -3.92 12.90 10.58
C GLY A 21 -3.38 14.06 9.73
N GLY A 22 -3.97 14.32 8.56
CA GLY A 22 -3.58 15.42 7.67
C GLY A 22 -2.43 15.11 6.71
N VAL A 23 -2.00 13.85 6.59
CA VAL A 23 -1.01 13.42 5.59
C VAL A 23 -1.74 12.96 4.34
N GLU A 24 -1.67 13.75 3.27
CA GLU A 24 -2.36 13.47 2.03
C GLU A 24 -1.87 12.15 1.38
N PRO A 25 -2.76 11.21 1.05
CA PRO A 25 -2.40 10.01 0.32
C PRO A 25 -2.16 10.30 -1.17
N MET A 26 -1.22 9.59 -1.77
CA MET A 26 -1.06 9.48 -3.21
C MET A 26 -1.70 8.17 -3.68
N THR A 27 -2.82 8.30 -4.38
CA THR A 27 -3.65 7.20 -4.88
C THR A 27 -4.35 7.67 -6.15
N ASP A 28 -4.63 6.75 -7.08
CA ASP A 28 -5.40 7.02 -8.30
C ASP A 28 -6.90 6.78 -8.14
N GLY A 29 -7.31 6.14 -7.04
CA GLY A 29 -8.71 5.79 -6.78
C GLY A 29 -9.29 4.71 -7.70
N VAL A 30 -8.46 4.01 -8.49
CA VAL A 30 -8.90 2.96 -9.42
C VAL A 30 -9.52 1.79 -8.65
N ARG A 31 -8.85 1.33 -7.59
CA ARG A 31 -9.40 0.31 -6.70
C ARG A 31 -10.28 0.94 -5.63
N THR A 32 -11.58 0.79 -5.81
CA THR A 32 -12.62 1.32 -4.91
C THR A 32 -12.85 0.42 -3.70
N ALA A 33 -13.67 0.90 -2.77
CA ALA A 33 -14.10 0.15 -1.61
C ALA A 33 -14.92 -1.09 -1.99
N ASP A 34 -14.78 -2.15 -1.19
CA ASP A 34 -15.55 -3.39 -1.30
C ASP A 34 -15.92 -3.91 0.11
N GLU A 35 -16.58 -5.06 0.19
CA GLU A 35 -16.97 -5.68 1.47
C GLU A 35 -15.77 -6.02 2.37
N SER A 36 -14.61 -6.29 1.77
CA SER A 36 -13.37 -6.60 2.49
C SER A 36 -12.65 -5.36 3.01
N ASN A 37 -12.89 -4.20 2.40
CA ASN A 37 -12.33 -2.92 2.79
C ASN A 37 -13.25 -1.76 2.39
N PRO A 38 -14.23 -1.40 3.25
CA PRO A 38 -15.28 -0.44 2.93
C PRO A 38 -14.78 1.00 2.77
N LYS A 39 -13.51 1.26 3.10
CA LYS A 39 -12.86 2.57 3.03
C LYS A 39 -11.81 2.67 1.92
N GLY A 40 -11.75 1.67 1.04
CA GLY A 40 -10.85 1.68 -0.11
C GLY A 40 -9.39 1.38 0.24
N TYR A 41 -8.57 1.20 -0.80
CA TYR A 41 -7.27 0.57 -0.70
C TYR A 41 -6.09 1.52 -0.80
N TYR A 42 -6.29 2.77 -1.22
CA TYR A 42 -5.21 3.75 -1.41
C TYR A 42 -4.11 3.21 -2.33
N GLU A 43 -4.51 2.57 -3.43
CA GLU A 43 -3.59 2.02 -4.42
C GLU A 43 -3.21 3.08 -5.46
N LEU A 44 -2.04 2.89 -6.06
CA LEU A 44 -1.54 3.68 -7.16
C LEU A 44 -0.98 2.67 -8.15
N GLU A 45 -1.68 2.46 -9.27
CA GLU A 45 -1.46 1.36 -10.20
C GLU A 45 -0.03 1.31 -10.71
N MET A 46 0.59 2.46 -10.98
CA MET A 46 1.98 2.56 -11.46
C MET A 46 3.03 1.99 -10.49
N ILE A 47 2.67 1.77 -9.23
CA ILE A 47 3.57 1.12 -8.25
C ILE A 47 3.82 -0.34 -8.66
N LYS A 48 2.88 -1.00 -9.35
CA LYS A 48 3.03 -2.38 -9.82
C LYS A 48 4.22 -2.53 -10.76
N ASP A 49 4.50 -1.50 -11.54
CA ASP A 49 5.59 -1.49 -12.54
C ASP A 49 6.96 -1.14 -11.93
N LEU A 50 7.04 -0.93 -10.60
CA LEU A 50 8.32 -0.65 -9.92
C LEU A 50 9.40 -1.71 -10.23
N GLU A 51 8.99 -2.96 -10.46
CA GLU A 51 9.93 -4.04 -10.79
C GLU A 51 10.58 -3.90 -12.17
N ASP A 52 9.89 -3.27 -13.12
CA ASP A 52 10.34 -3.03 -14.49
C ASP A 52 11.17 -1.74 -14.62
N GLY A 53 11.14 -0.90 -13.58
CA GLY A 53 11.89 0.35 -13.51
C GLY A 53 11.07 1.46 -12.88
N VAL A 54 11.76 2.41 -12.26
CA VAL A 54 11.10 3.50 -11.53
C VAL A 54 11.13 4.78 -12.33
N ASP A 55 9.97 5.33 -12.63
CA ASP A 55 9.85 6.73 -13.01
C ASP A 55 10.09 7.61 -11.77
N GLU A 56 11.26 8.23 -11.68
CA GLU A 56 11.58 9.11 -10.55
C GLU A 56 10.70 10.37 -10.47
N VAL A 57 9.97 10.73 -11.54
CA VAL A 57 9.13 11.94 -11.56
C VAL A 57 8.03 11.84 -10.51
N TRP A 58 7.24 10.76 -10.51
CA TRP A 58 6.15 10.63 -9.54
C TRP A 58 6.67 10.48 -8.11
N LEU A 59 7.85 9.89 -7.89
CA LEU A 59 8.47 9.82 -6.57
C LEU A 59 8.85 11.21 -6.02
N ARG A 60 9.24 12.14 -6.90
CA ARG A 60 9.46 13.54 -6.51
C ARG A 60 8.14 14.22 -6.14
N GLU A 61 7.08 13.95 -6.89
CA GLU A 61 5.72 14.46 -6.62
C GLU A 61 5.11 13.85 -5.35
N ALA A 62 5.53 12.65 -4.96
CA ALA A 62 5.11 11.97 -3.74
C ALA A 62 5.68 12.60 -2.44
N ARG A 63 6.57 13.59 -2.54
CA ARG A 63 7.13 14.28 -1.37
C ARG A 63 6.03 14.97 -0.58
N GLY A 64 6.05 14.78 0.75
CA GLY A 64 5.00 15.29 1.64
C GLY A 64 3.73 14.42 1.70
N ARG A 65 3.58 13.46 0.80
CA ARG A 65 2.41 12.57 0.69
C ARG A 65 2.70 11.16 1.23
N ALA A 66 1.66 10.42 1.54
CA ALA A 66 1.74 9.00 1.88
C ALA A 66 1.55 8.13 0.64
N VAL A 67 2.43 7.15 0.42
CA VAL A 67 2.34 6.19 -0.69
C VAL A 67 2.29 4.79 -0.11
N LYS A 68 1.34 3.97 -0.56
CA LYS A 68 1.24 2.56 -0.16
C LYS A 68 2.04 1.67 -1.12
N ILE A 69 3.10 1.03 -0.65
CA ILE A 69 3.93 0.12 -1.46
C ILE A 69 4.01 -1.22 -0.73
N ILE A 70 3.59 -2.31 -1.37
CA ILE A 70 3.69 -3.65 -0.76
C ILE A 70 5.16 -4.03 -0.52
N ALA A 71 5.43 -4.81 0.53
CA ALA A 71 6.80 -5.09 0.97
C ALA A 71 7.70 -5.66 -0.14
N PHE A 72 7.14 -6.47 -1.06
CA PHE A 72 7.87 -7.05 -2.18
C PHE A 72 8.47 -6.02 -3.14
N LEU A 73 7.79 -4.87 -3.33
CA LEU A 73 8.19 -3.85 -4.29
C LEU A 73 9.13 -2.80 -3.69
N MET A 74 9.31 -2.77 -2.36
CA MET A 74 10.21 -1.82 -1.71
C MET A 74 11.66 -1.93 -2.19
N ARG A 75 12.12 -3.15 -2.52
CA ARG A 75 13.49 -3.40 -3.00
C ARG A 75 13.80 -2.74 -4.35
N HIS A 76 12.77 -2.30 -5.07
CA HIS A 76 12.90 -1.65 -6.37
C HIS A 76 12.91 -0.12 -6.26
N LEU A 77 12.72 0.42 -5.05
CA LEU A 77 12.82 1.87 -4.83
C LEU A 77 14.27 2.35 -5.04
N PRO A 78 14.47 3.46 -5.76
CA PRO A 78 15.80 3.98 -6.03
C PRO A 78 16.46 4.52 -4.76
N GLU A 79 17.74 4.20 -4.56
CA GLU A 79 18.53 4.66 -3.41
C GLU A 79 18.83 6.18 -3.44
N THR A 80 18.48 6.88 -4.52
CA THR A 80 18.66 8.32 -4.70
C THR A 80 17.73 9.18 -3.82
N PHE A 81 16.78 8.57 -3.11
CA PHE A 81 15.83 9.24 -2.24
C PHE A 81 15.94 8.80 -0.79
N ASN A 82 15.62 9.73 0.12
CA ASN A 82 15.46 9.43 1.53
C ASN A 82 13.99 9.11 1.83
N TYR A 83 13.73 7.88 2.25
CA TYR A 83 12.38 7.41 2.57
C TYR A 83 12.14 7.41 4.07
N LYS A 84 11.01 7.98 4.49
CA LYS A 84 10.42 7.68 5.81
C LYS A 84 9.43 6.53 5.63
N VAL A 85 9.76 5.37 6.20
CA VAL A 85 8.99 4.13 6.03
C VAL A 85 8.23 3.80 7.30
N ILE A 86 6.94 3.50 7.17
CA ILE A 86 6.12 2.84 8.19
C ILE A 86 5.93 1.41 7.71
N LEU A 87 6.58 0.46 8.37
CA LEU A 87 6.45 -0.96 8.08
C LEU A 87 5.38 -1.57 8.99
N MET A 88 4.32 -2.07 8.37
CA MET A 88 3.23 -2.78 9.02
C MET A 88 3.65 -4.23 9.26
N ASP A 89 3.70 -4.62 10.53
CA ASP A 89 3.97 -5.98 10.94
C ASP A 89 2.73 -6.59 11.61
N ARG A 90 2.40 -7.80 11.20
CA ARG A 90 1.27 -8.58 11.71
C ARG A 90 1.64 -10.04 11.65
N ARG A 91 1.25 -10.79 12.69
CA ARG A 91 1.52 -12.23 12.76
C ARG A 91 1.03 -12.95 11.49
N LEU A 92 1.86 -13.84 10.97
CA LEU A 92 1.63 -14.47 9.67
C LEU A 92 0.36 -15.33 9.64
N ASP A 93 0.02 -15.98 10.75
CA ASP A 93 -1.23 -16.75 10.90
C ASP A 93 -2.48 -15.88 10.72
N GLU A 94 -2.47 -14.66 11.27
CA GLU A 94 -3.56 -13.71 11.08
C GLU A 94 -3.62 -13.14 9.65
N VAL A 95 -2.46 -12.89 9.04
CA VAL A 95 -2.36 -12.44 7.64
C VAL A 95 -2.98 -13.48 6.71
N LEU A 96 -2.59 -14.75 6.86
CA LEU A 96 -3.12 -15.87 6.07
C LEU A 96 -4.62 -16.04 6.28
N SER A 97 -5.09 -16.04 7.53
CA SER A 97 -6.53 -16.13 7.83
C SER A 97 -7.34 -15.01 7.17
N SER A 98 -6.82 -13.77 7.20
CA SER A 98 -7.47 -12.63 6.55
C SER A 98 -7.46 -12.73 5.03
N GLN A 99 -6.38 -13.26 4.45
CA GLN A 99 -6.26 -13.48 3.01
C GLN A 99 -7.25 -14.54 2.53
N THR A 100 -7.31 -15.71 3.19
CA THR A 100 -8.25 -16.79 2.85
C THR A 100 -9.69 -16.31 2.91
N LYS A 101 -10.05 -15.53 3.95
CA LYS A 101 -11.40 -14.96 4.06
C LYS A 101 -11.72 -14.07 2.86
N MET A 102 -10.78 -13.21 2.44
CA MET A 102 -10.97 -12.30 1.31
C MET A 102 -11.13 -13.07 -0.01
N LEU A 103 -10.28 -14.07 -0.28
CA LEU A 103 -10.39 -14.93 -1.46
C LEU A 103 -11.73 -15.67 -1.50
N THR A 104 -12.16 -16.22 -0.35
CA THR A 104 -13.46 -16.91 -0.23
C THR A 104 -14.62 -15.98 -0.59
N THR A 105 -14.58 -14.71 -0.18
CA THR A 105 -15.59 -13.70 -0.54
C THR A 105 -15.59 -13.39 -2.04
N LEU A 106 -14.44 -13.47 -2.71
CA LEU A 106 -14.31 -13.28 -4.16
C LEU A 106 -14.65 -14.53 -4.98
N GLY A 107 -14.91 -15.68 -4.34
CA GLY A 107 -15.11 -16.96 -5.02
C GLY A 107 -13.82 -17.57 -5.54
N GLU A 108 -12.67 -17.11 -5.06
CA GLU A 108 -11.34 -17.62 -5.39
C GLU A 108 -10.85 -18.58 -4.29
N THR A 109 -10.14 -19.65 -4.67
CA THR A 109 -9.56 -20.65 -3.75
C THR A 109 -8.05 -20.62 -3.74
#